data_AF-A0A8X6Q362-F1
#
_entry.id   AF-A0A8X6Q362-F1
#
_cell.length_a   1.000
_cell.length_b   1.000
_cell.length_c   1.000
_cell.angle_alpha   90.00
_cell.angle_beta   90.00
_cell.angle_gamma   90.00
#
_symmetry.space_group_name_H-M   'P 1'
#
loop_
_entity.id
_entity.type
_entity.pdbx_description
1 polymer ?
#
loop_
_entity_poly.entity_id
_entity_poly.type
_entity_poly.pdbx_seq_one_letter_code
_entity_poly.pdbx_strand_id
1 'polypeptide(L)'
;MTTSEDWLHISTDQNPADILSRGCGPKQLQKCTWWQGPAWLQNPKEQWPKSAVNIDEKEVEIEKRKSVISANNTELESISLQLARRFSRYSKMIRVMAWVLRFQPKAKDLRKYTELTNEELLNAQKIIFRVVQKECYSNEETRKHLRGLQVFEDEEGILRLKSRLINEEESKYFISPIILPSKHLASTKIKSEARELVESFPITNENYPLAIESLTERYGRKDLLIDFYVRELLKLVLNNATKKKQDSLSSLYIKLSTQLRALSSLGVTTDQCGVILYPLIESSLTTHILRSFERQRKNIDSEQSISSLDAIVSFLKSEVQSEEKIKFSRSEILASENRKHLVESQRSLSPSAELFIQ
;
A
#
# COMPACT_ATOMS: atom_id res chain seq x y z
N MET A 1 -29.11 34.05 4.57
CA MET A 1 -28.68 33.04 3.58
C MET A 1 -29.57 33.22 2.36
N THR A 2 -29.02 33.18 1.16
CA THR A 2 -29.79 33.26 -0.10
C THR A 2 -30.42 31.91 -0.42
N THR A 3 -31.65 31.88 -0.92
CA THR A 3 -32.29 30.66 -1.46
C THR A 3 -31.91 30.45 -2.92
N SER A 4 -32.21 29.27 -3.48
CA SER A 4 -31.91 29.00 -4.88
C SER A 4 -32.62 29.98 -5.84
N GLU A 5 -33.74 30.59 -5.43
CA GLU A 5 -34.46 31.58 -6.24
C GLU A 5 -33.76 32.95 -6.29
N ASP A 6 -32.78 33.20 -5.41
CA ASP A 6 -32.02 34.46 -5.39
C ASP A 6 -30.93 34.51 -6.47
N TRP A 7 -30.64 33.38 -7.14
CA TRP A 7 -29.58 33.24 -8.12
C TRP A 7 -30.15 33.20 -9.55
N LEU A 8 -29.82 34.22 -10.34
CA LEU A 8 -30.20 34.30 -11.75
C LEU A 8 -29.01 33.96 -12.65
N HIS A 9 -29.26 33.21 -13.72
CA HIS A 9 -28.24 32.90 -14.71
C HIS A 9 -27.93 34.13 -15.57
N ILE A 10 -26.63 34.40 -15.76
CA ILE A 10 -26.13 35.42 -16.68
C ILE A 10 -25.55 34.70 -17.89
N SER A 11 -26.06 34.99 -19.08
CA SER A 11 -25.55 34.45 -20.33
C SER A 11 -24.06 34.74 -20.50
N THR A 12 -23.34 33.80 -21.13
CA THR A 12 -21.87 33.81 -21.24
C THR A 12 -21.34 35.11 -21.87
N ASP A 13 -22.06 35.67 -22.86
CA ASP A 13 -21.73 36.92 -23.54
C ASP A 13 -21.86 38.17 -22.65
N GLN A 14 -22.70 38.09 -21.62
CA GLN A 14 -22.92 39.16 -20.64
C GLN A 14 -22.12 38.93 -19.35
N ASN A 15 -21.38 37.82 -19.22
CA ASN A 15 -20.62 37.54 -18.01
C ASN A 15 -19.26 38.28 -18.02
N PRO A 16 -19.08 39.33 -17.21
CA PRO A 16 -17.82 40.08 -17.18
C PRO A 16 -16.61 39.20 -16.83
N ALA A 17 -16.78 38.14 -16.03
CA ALA A 17 -15.69 37.26 -15.61
C ALA A 17 -15.13 36.41 -16.76
N ASP A 18 -15.91 36.16 -17.80
CA ASP A 18 -15.49 35.32 -18.93
C ASP A 18 -14.40 36.01 -19.78
N ILE A 19 -14.39 37.34 -19.81
CA ILE A 19 -13.37 38.12 -20.54
C ILE A 19 -11.98 37.92 -19.90
N LEU A 20 -11.92 37.86 -18.57
CA LEU A 20 -10.67 37.64 -17.84
C LEU A 20 -10.24 36.17 -17.87
N SER A 21 -11.19 35.23 -17.76
CA SER A 21 -10.89 33.79 -17.77
C SER A 21 -10.30 33.32 -19.11
N ARG A 22 -10.70 33.94 -20.23
CA ARG A 22 -10.18 33.64 -21.58
C ARG A 22 -8.89 34.37 -21.96
N GLY A 23 -8.46 35.32 -21.11
CA GLY A 23 -7.31 36.18 -21.34
C GLY A 23 -7.65 37.38 -22.23
N CYS A 24 -7.48 38.60 -21.68
CA CYS A 24 -7.72 39.85 -22.41
C CYS A 24 -6.50 40.78 -22.35
N GLY A 25 -6.26 41.54 -23.43
CA GLY A 25 -5.20 42.55 -23.46
C GLY A 25 -5.58 43.83 -22.68
N PRO A 26 -4.62 44.68 -22.28
CA PRO A 26 -4.89 45.88 -21.46
C PRO A 26 -5.91 46.85 -22.08
N LYS A 27 -5.88 47.04 -23.40
CA LYS A 27 -6.83 47.91 -24.13
C LYS A 27 -8.25 47.33 -24.15
N GLN A 28 -8.39 46.00 -24.13
CA GLN A 28 -9.70 45.34 -24.05
C GLN A 28 -10.24 45.40 -22.63
N LEU A 29 -9.37 45.19 -21.63
CA LEU A 29 -9.72 45.30 -20.22
C LEU A 29 -10.28 46.69 -19.88
N GLN A 30 -9.72 47.75 -20.47
CA GLN A 30 -10.20 49.12 -20.26
C GLN A 30 -11.59 49.39 -20.87
N LYS A 31 -11.99 48.65 -21.92
CA LYS A 31 -13.26 48.83 -22.63
C LYS A 31 -14.33 47.79 -22.28
N CYS A 32 -14.01 46.82 -21.44
CA CYS A 32 -14.90 45.70 -21.15
C CYS A 32 -15.89 45.98 -20.02
N THR A 33 -16.91 45.13 -19.93
CA THR A 33 -17.98 45.20 -18.94
C THR A 33 -17.54 44.78 -17.53
N TRP A 34 -16.28 44.39 -17.31
CA TRP A 34 -15.77 43.99 -15.99
C TRP A 34 -15.97 45.05 -14.90
N TRP A 35 -15.73 46.32 -15.25
CA TRP A 35 -15.76 47.42 -14.28
C TRP A 35 -17.17 47.93 -13.98
N GLN A 36 -18.11 47.74 -14.90
CA GLN A 36 -19.44 48.36 -14.87
C GLN A 36 -20.57 47.34 -14.75
N GLY A 37 -20.27 46.06 -15.02
CA GLY A 37 -21.25 45.01 -15.19
C GLY A 37 -22.08 45.18 -16.47
N PRO A 38 -23.04 44.27 -16.70
CA PRO A 38 -24.03 44.42 -17.77
C PRO A 38 -24.94 45.62 -17.53
N ALA A 39 -25.39 46.28 -18.60
CA ALA A 39 -26.24 47.48 -18.50
C ALA A 39 -27.53 47.24 -17.68
N TRP A 40 -28.12 46.05 -17.78
CA TRP A 40 -29.34 45.70 -17.05
C TRP A 40 -29.15 45.61 -15.54
N LEU A 41 -27.91 45.43 -15.03
CA LEU A 41 -27.63 45.36 -13.60
C LEU A 41 -27.88 46.71 -12.91
N GLN A 42 -27.83 47.81 -13.68
CA GLN A 42 -28.14 49.15 -13.18
C GLN A 42 -29.64 49.48 -13.17
N ASN A 43 -30.45 48.64 -13.80
CA ASN A 43 -31.90 48.81 -13.82
C ASN A 43 -32.53 48.19 -12.56
N PRO A 44 -33.78 48.59 -12.20
CA PRO A 44 -34.53 47.95 -11.13
C PRO A 44 -34.64 46.42 -11.32
N LYS A 45 -34.64 45.67 -10.22
CA LYS A 45 -34.59 44.19 -10.20
C LYS A 45 -35.71 43.55 -11.01
N GLU A 46 -36.84 44.24 -11.15
CA GLU A 46 -38.01 43.81 -11.92
C GLU A 46 -37.74 43.71 -13.42
N GLN A 47 -36.76 44.48 -13.92
CA GLN A 47 -36.35 44.54 -15.32
C GLN A 47 -35.16 43.62 -15.63
N TRP A 48 -34.65 42.89 -14.64
CA TRP A 48 -33.56 41.96 -14.85
C TRP A 48 -34.03 40.78 -15.72
N PRO A 49 -33.13 40.21 -16.55
CA PRO A 49 -33.47 39.07 -17.39
C PRO A 49 -33.90 37.90 -16.52
N LYS A 50 -35.19 37.55 -16.60
CA LYS A 50 -35.72 36.33 -15.98
C LYS A 50 -35.30 35.18 -16.87
N SER A 51 -34.37 34.37 -16.40
CA SER A 51 -33.98 33.15 -17.09
C SER A 51 -35.18 32.22 -17.12
N ALA A 52 -35.87 32.14 -18.26
CA ALA A 52 -36.74 31.02 -18.55
C ALA A 52 -35.80 29.81 -18.66
N VAL A 53 -35.78 28.96 -17.64
CA VAL A 53 -34.96 27.75 -17.65
C VAL A 53 -35.56 26.82 -18.70
N ASN A 54 -35.07 26.93 -19.94
CA ASN A 54 -35.37 25.96 -20.99
C ASN A 54 -34.40 24.80 -20.80
N ILE A 55 -34.77 23.85 -19.95
CA ILE A 55 -33.99 22.63 -19.73
C ILE A 55 -34.22 21.76 -20.95
N ASP A 56 -33.27 21.73 -21.89
CA ASP A 56 -33.26 20.68 -22.90
C ASP A 56 -32.84 19.37 -22.20
N GLU A 57 -33.84 18.61 -21.76
CA GLU A 57 -33.64 17.32 -21.11
C GLU A 57 -32.78 16.38 -21.97
N LYS A 58 -32.84 16.50 -23.31
CA LYS A 58 -32.02 15.70 -24.21
C LYS A 58 -30.56 16.10 -24.12
N GLU A 59 -30.25 17.39 -24.02
CA GLU A 59 -28.88 17.88 -23.85
C GLU A 59 -28.31 17.48 -22.49
N VAL A 60 -29.09 17.60 -21.41
CA VAL A 60 -28.73 17.10 -20.08
C VAL A 60 -28.47 15.59 -20.11
N GLU A 61 -29.25 14.83 -20.85
CA GLU A 61 -29.10 13.38 -20.98
C GLU A 61 -27.88 13.01 -21.84
N ILE A 62 -27.56 13.77 -22.88
CA ILE A 62 -26.31 13.66 -23.64
C ILE A 62 -25.11 13.96 -22.74
N GLU A 63 -25.19 14.97 -21.88
CA GLU A 63 -24.10 15.35 -20.98
C GLU A 63 -23.91 14.34 -19.83
N LYS A 64 -25.00 13.82 -19.25
CA LYS A 64 -24.95 12.67 -18.33
C LYS A 64 -24.32 11.45 -19.00
N ARG A 65 -24.63 11.19 -20.28
CA ARG A 65 -23.99 10.11 -21.06
C ARG A 65 -22.51 10.36 -21.36
N LYS A 66 -21.99 11.59 -21.31
CA LYS A 66 -20.54 11.83 -21.40
C LYS A 66 -19.80 11.44 -20.11
N SER A 67 -20.48 11.51 -18.96
CA SER A 67 -19.92 11.06 -17.67
C SER A 67 -19.86 9.53 -17.53
N VAL A 68 -20.77 8.83 -18.21
CA VAL A 68 -20.67 7.39 -18.45
C VAL A 68 -19.71 7.23 -19.62
N ILE A 69 -18.45 6.89 -19.34
CA ILE A 69 -17.41 6.68 -20.36
C ILE A 69 -18.04 5.96 -21.56
N SER A 70 -18.15 6.68 -22.68
CA SER A 70 -18.59 6.15 -23.96
C SER A 70 -17.61 5.03 -24.33
N ALA A 71 -18.03 3.79 -24.13
CA ALA A 71 -17.36 2.62 -24.65
C ALA A 71 -17.58 2.57 -26.17
N ASN A 72 -16.91 3.48 -26.87
CA ASN A 72 -16.76 3.34 -28.31
C ASN A 72 -15.77 2.20 -28.54
N ASN A 73 -16.22 1.18 -29.27
CA ASN A 73 -15.49 -0.03 -29.68
C ASN A 73 -14.35 0.28 -30.67
N THR A 74 -13.42 1.15 -30.28
CA THR A 74 -12.05 1.18 -30.80
C THR A 74 -11.19 0.51 -29.74
N GLU A 75 -10.37 -0.47 -30.13
CA GLU A 75 -9.42 -1.20 -29.27
C GLU A 75 -8.82 -0.27 -28.21
N LEU A 76 -9.44 -0.25 -27.02
CA LEU A 76 -9.04 0.67 -25.98
C LEU A 76 -7.70 0.15 -25.49
N GLU A 77 -6.63 0.84 -25.84
CA GLU A 77 -5.29 0.51 -25.38
C GLU A 77 -5.36 0.26 -23.87
N SER A 78 -4.87 -0.90 -23.43
CA SER A 78 -4.99 -1.27 -22.03
C SER A 78 -4.41 -0.19 -21.11
N ILE A 79 -5.05 0.01 -19.96
CA ILE A 79 -4.60 0.92 -18.90
C ILE A 79 -3.12 0.67 -18.56
N SER A 80 -2.65 -0.58 -18.61
CA SER A 80 -1.25 -0.94 -18.36
C SER A 80 -0.29 -0.34 -19.41
N LEU A 81 -0.66 -0.40 -20.69
CA LEU A 81 0.10 0.14 -21.81
C LEU A 81 0.05 1.67 -21.83
N GLN A 82 -1.12 2.27 -21.59
CA GLN A 82 -1.27 3.73 -21.47
C GLN A 82 -0.40 4.30 -20.35
N LEU A 83 -0.45 3.69 -19.17
CA LEU A 83 0.38 4.08 -18.02
C LEU A 83 1.87 3.91 -18.33
N ALA A 84 2.24 2.79 -18.96
CA ALA A 84 3.62 2.54 -19.34
C ALA A 84 4.11 3.58 -20.36
N ARG A 85 3.37 3.89 -21.43
CA ARG A 85 3.78 4.89 -22.42
C ARG A 85 3.92 6.28 -21.80
N ARG A 86 2.99 6.67 -20.92
CA ARG A 86 2.95 8.02 -20.32
C ARG A 86 4.05 8.26 -19.29
N PHE A 87 4.54 7.23 -18.60
CA PHE A 87 5.51 7.39 -17.52
C PHE A 87 6.83 6.67 -17.80
N SER A 88 7.93 7.42 -17.81
CA SER A 88 9.28 6.88 -18.03
C SER A 88 9.77 5.99 -16.88
N ARG A 89 9.40 6.32 -15.64
CA ARG A 89 9.83 5.59 -14.43
C ARG A 89 8.73 4.70 -13.87
N TYR A 90 9.08 3.46 -13.56
CA TYR A 90 8.18 2.49 -12.93
C TYR A 90 7.62 2.99 -11.58
N SER A 91 8.46 3.57 -10.72
CA SER A 91 8.01 4.14 -9.44
C SER A 91 6.95 5.24 -9.60
N LYS A 92 7.08 6.09 -10.62
CA LYS A 92 6.10 7.13 -10.94
C LYS A 92 4.79 6.51 -11.42
N MET A 93 4.87 5.47 -12.25
CA MET A 93 3.70 4.72 -12.73
C MET A 93 2.90 4.11 -11.57
N ILE A 94 3.58 3.44 -10.62
CA ILE A 94 2.93 2.87 -9.44
C ILE A 94 2.29 3.95 -8.56
N ARG A 95 2.99 5.06 -8.30
CA ARG A 95 2.45 6.16 -7.48
C ARG A 95 1.20 6.79 -8.11
N VAL A 96 1.20 7.01 -9.43
CA VAL A 96 0.04 7.55 -10.14
C VAL A 96 -1.13 6.58 -10.06
N MET A 97 -0.88 5.28 -10.29
CA MET A 97 -1.93 4.27 -10.18
C MET A 97 -2.51 4.20 -8.76
N ALA A 98 -1.67 4.27 -7.72
CA ALA A 98 -2.12 4.32 -6.33
C ALA A 98 -3.02 5.53 -6.05
N TRP A 99 -2.66 6.71 -6.58
CA TRP A 99 -3.52 7.89 -6.50
C TRP A 99 -4.84 7.71 -7.23
N VAL A 100 -4.83 7.17 -8.45
CA VAL A 100 -6.07 6.89 -9.21
C VAL A 100 -6.99 5.96 -8.43
N LEU A 101 -6.46 4.89 -7.83
CA LEU A 101 -7.24 3.95 -7.01
C LEU A 101 -7.86 4.62 -5.79
N ARG A 102 -7.16 5.59 -5.18
CA ARG A 102 -7.66 6.34 -4.02
C ARG A 102 -8.90 7.17 -4.32
N PHE A 103 -9.03 7.67 -5.55
CA PHE A 103 -10.17 8.48 -5.98
C PHE A 103 -11.31 7.66 -6.58
N GLN A 104 -11.22 6.33 -6.60
CA GLN A 104 -12.32 5.49 -7.08
C GLN A 104 -13.58 5.64 -6.18
N PRO A 105 -14.79 5.54 -6.75
CA PRO A 105 -16.04 5.79 -6.03
C PRO A 105 -16.26 4.89 -4.81
N LYS A 106 -15.66 3.69 -4.80
CA LYS A 106 -15.73 2.71 -3.71
C LYS A 106 -14.81 3.06 -2.52
N ALA A 107 -13.91 4.04 -2.67
CA ALA A 107 -12.93 4.45 -1.66
C ALA A 107 -13.36 5.72 -0.90
N LYS A 108 -14.66 5.92 -0.64
CA LYS A 108 -15.18 7.13 0.02
C LYS A 108 -14.52 7.42 1.39
N ASP A 109 -14.17 6.39 2.15
CA ASP A 109 -13.61 6.51 3.50
C ASP A 109 -12.07 6.70 3.53
N LEU A 110 -11.39 6.58 2.37
CA LEU A 110 -9.93 6.64 2.25
C LEU A 110 -9.42 7.92 1.57
N ARG A 111 -10.31 8.87 1.29
CA ARG A 111 -9.98 10.21 0.74
C ARG A 111 -9.30 11.08 1.79
N LYS A 112 -8.15 10.63 2.29
CA LYS A 112 -7.26 11.39 3.15
C LYS A 112 -6.25 12.10 2.26
N TYR A 113 -6.06 13.41 2.46
CA TYR A 113 -4.97 14.16 1.82
C TYR A 113 -3.63 13.86 2.52
N THR A 114 -3.27 12.58 2.63
CA THR A 114 -2.03 12.12 3.26
C THR A 114 -1.09 11.50 2.23
N GLU A 115 0.16 11.28 2.60
CA GLU A 115 1.09 10.50 1.78
C GLU A 115 0.55 9.09 1.50
N LEU A 116 0.96 8.54 0.35
CA LEU A 116 0.65 7.17 -0.04
C LEU A 116 1.37 6.18 0.89
N THR A 117 0.64 5.21 1.39
CA THR A 117 1.17 4.11 2.18
C THR A 117 1.85 3.06 1.30
N ASN A 118 2.77 2.28 1.89
CA ASN A 118 3.38 1.15 1.18
C ASN A 118 2.35 0.10 0.74
N GLU A 119 1.27 -0.07 1.50
CA GLU A 119 0.19 -0.99 1.15
C GLU A 119 -0.57 -0.53 -0.11
N GLU A 120 -0.86 0.76 -0.25
CA GLU A 120 -1.46 1.33 -1.46
C GLU A 120 -0.54 1.18 -2.68
N LEU A 121 0.77 1.38 -2.51
CA LEU A 121 1.75 1.18 -3.57
C LEU A 121 1.85 -0.28 -4.00
N LEU A 122 1.86 -1.22 -3.04
CA LEU A 122 1.86 -2.66 -3.32
C LEU A 122 0.57 -3.09 -4.02
N ASN A 123 -0.59 -2.60 -3.59
CA ASN A 123 -1.86 -2.89 -4.25
C ASN A 123 -1.88 -2.36 -5.69
N ALA A 124 -1.44 -1.12 -5.91
CA ALA A 124 -1.35 -0.54 -7.24
C ALA A 124 -0.43 -1.36 -8.17
N GLN A 125 0.72 -1.82 -7.65
CA GLN A 125 1.63 -2.70 -8.35
C GLN A 125 0.97 -4.03 -8.72
N LYS A 126 0.32 -4.70 -7.75
CA LYS A 126 -0.39 -5.97 -7.97
C LYS A 126 -1.47 -5.86 -9.04
N ILE A 127 -2.23 -4.78 -9.04
CA ILE A 127 -3.26 -4.52 -10.06
C ILE A 127 -2.65 -4.37 -11.45
N ILE A 128 -1.57 -3.61 -11.58
CA ILE A 128 -0.86 -3.47 -12.86
C ILE A 128 -0.37 -4.83 -13.35
N PHE A 129 0.24 -5.64 -12.49
CA PHE A 129 0.70 -6.98 -12.84
C PHE A 129 -0.44 -7.89 -13.28
N ARG A 130 -1.57 -7.89 -12.56
CA ARG A 130 -2.75 -8.68 -12.93
C ARG A 130 -3.29 -8.29 -14.31
N VAL A 131 -3.35 -6.99 -14.60
CA VAL A 131 -3.81 -6.48 -15.90
C VAL A 131 -2.87 -6.92 -17.01
N VAL A 132 -1.55 -6.74 -16.83
CA VAL A 132 -0.52 -7.18 -17.78
C VAL A 132 -0.57 -8.69 -18.03
N GLN A 133 -0.75 -9.49 -16.97
CA GLN A 133 -0.88 -10.94 -17.09
C GLN A 133 -2.14 -11.36 -17.83
N LYS A 134 -3.28 -10.69 -17.59
CA LYS A 134 -4.52 -10.95 -18.33
C LYS A 134 -4.39 -10.60 -19.80
N GLU A 135 -3.67 -9.54 -20.15
CA GLU A 135 -3.41 -9.21 -21.55
C GLU A 135 -2.50 -10.24 -22.24
N CYS A 136 -1.41 -10.62 -21.59
CA CYS A 136 -0.40 -11.48 -22.21
C CYS A 136 -0.69 -12.98 -22.08
N TYR A 137 -1.49 -13.42 -21.11
CA TYR A 137 -1.71 -14.84 -20.80
C TYR A 137 -3.20 -15.23 -20.72
N SER A 138 -4.08 -14.47 -21.39
CA SER A 138 -5.52 -14.73 -21.46
C SER A 138 -5.86 -16.00 -22.25
N ASN A 139 -5.15 -16.26 -23.34
CA ASN A 139 -5.49 -17.34 -24.27
C ASN A 139 -4.57 -18.56 -24.11
N GLU A 140 -5.06 -19.75 -24.42
CA GLU A 140 -4.25 -20.99 -24.39
C GLU A 140 -3.00 -20.89 -25.28
N GLU A 141 -3.10 -20.18 -26.40
CA GLU A 141 -1.96 -19.97 -27.30
C GLU A 141 -0.86 -19.12 -26.68
N THR A 142 -1.22 -18.06 -25.97
CA THR A 142 -0.21 -17.20 -25.35
C THR A 142 0.39 -17.85 -24.11
N ARG A 143 -0.37 -18.72 -23.43
CA ARG A 143 0.10 -19.61 -22.37
C ARG A 143 1.03 -20.74 -22.87
N LYS A 144 1.16 -20.98 -24.19
CA LYS A 144 2.16 -21.92 -24.73
C LYS A 144 3.57 -21.56 -24.27
N HIS A 145 3.88 -20.27 -24.10
CA HIS A 145 5.17 -19.78 -23.59
C HIS A 145 5.42 -20.10 -22.11
N LEU A 146 4.39 -20.51 -21.38
CA LEU A 146 4.49 -20.95 -19.99
C LEU A 146 4.60 -22.48 -19.86
N ARG A 147 4.55 -23.22 -20.98
CA ARG A 147 4.73 -24.69 -20.96
C ARG A 147 6.12 -25.03 -20.45
N GLY A 148 6.19 -25.95 -19.48
CA GLY A 148 7.42 -26.34 -18.80
C GLY A 148 7.68 -25.60 -17.49
N LEU A 149 6.93 -24.53 -17.19
CA LEU A 149 6.95 -23.85 -15.90
C LEU A 149 5.80 -24.36 -15.04
N GLN A 150 6.04 -24.57 -13.75
CA GLN A 150 4.97 -24.91 -12.80
C GLN A 150 4.23 -23.64 -12.39
N VAL A 151 3.25 -23.22 -13.19
CA VAL A 151 2.49 -21.98 -12.96
C VAL A 151 1.24 -22.25 -12.14
N PHE A 152 0.94 -21.36 -11.20
CA PHE A 152 -0.33 -21.34 -10.47
C PHE A 152 -0.83 -19.90 -10.28
N GLU A 153 -2.12 -19.74 -10.04
CA GLU A 153 -2.74 -18.45 -9.70
C GLU A 153 -2.87 -18.36 -8.17
N ASP A 154 -2.44 -17.24 -7.59
CA ASP A 154 -2.57 -17.01 -6.14
C ASP A 154 -3.98 -16.52 -5.74
N GLU A 155 -4.21 -16.37 -4.43
CA GLU A 155 -5.48 -15.85 -3.87
C GLU A 155 -5.83 -14.43 -4.38
N GLU A 156 -4.83 -13.72 -4.90
CA GLU A 156 -4.98 -12.40 -5.51
C GLU A 156 -5.04 -12.50 -7.04
N GLY A 157 -5.32 -13.65 -7.63
CA GLY A 157 -5.49 -13.77 -9.08
C GLY A 157 -4.24 -13.42 -9.91
N ILE A 158 -3.04 -13.55 -9.32
CA ILE A 158 -1.76 -13.28 -9.98
C ILE A 158 -1.08 -14.61 -10.31
N LEU A 159 -0.61 -14.75 -11.55
CA LEU A 159 0.16 -15.91 -11.99
C LEU A 159 1.57 -15.89 -11.37
N ARG A 160 1.90 -16.96 -10.68
CA ARG A 160 3.19 -17.19 -10.01
C ARG A 160 3.78 -18.53 -10.42
N LEU A 161 5.10 -18.62 -10.30
CA LEU A 161 5.85 -19.84 -10.53
C LEU A 161 6.06 -20.59 -9.21
N LYS A 162 5.76 -21.88 -9.17
CA LYS A 162 6.20 -22.75 -8.07
C LYS A 162 7.69 -23.01 -8.24
N SER A 163 8.50 -22.51 -7.31
CA SER A 163 9.90 -22.89 -7.25
C SER A 163 10.05 -24.27 -6.61
N ARG A 164 11.21 -24.90 -6.83
CA ARG A 164 11.61 -26.13 -6.12
C ARG A 164 12.15 -25.83 -4.71
N LEU A 165 12.21 -24.56 -4.32
CA LEU A 165 12.65 -24.11 -3.00
C LEU A 165 11.48 -24.27 -2.03
N ILE A 166 11.28 -25.50 -1.56
CA ILE A 166 10.12 -25.90 -0.74
C ILE A 166 10.37 -25.66 0.76
N ASN A 167 11.62 -25.39 1.17
CA ASN A 167 12.07 -25.65 2.54
C ASN A 167 12.77 -24.50 3.28
N GLU A 168 12.60 -23.24 2.88
CA GLU A 168 13.13 -22.09 3.63
C GLU A 168 11.97 -21.31 4.28
N GLU A 169 12.13 -20.92 5.55
CA GLU A 169 11.23 -19.99 6.27
C GLU A 169 11.29 -18.55 5.70
N GLU A 170 11.48 -18.42 4.39
CA GLU A 170 11.48 -17.15 3.69
C GLU A 170 10.05 -16.76 3.25
N SER A 171 9.88 -15.48 2.93
CA SER A 171 8.58 -14.92 2.57
C SER A 171 7.93 -15.70 1.40
N LYS A 172 6.64 -16.02 1.51
CA LYS A 172 5.80 -16.66 0.44
C LYS A 172 6.04 -16.06 -0.95
N TYR A 173 6.40 -14.78 -1.03
CA TYR A 173 6.68 -14.04 -2.25
C TYR A 173 8.03 -14.36 -2.92
N PHE A 174 9.05 -14.77 -2.16
CA PHE A 174 10.36 -15.18 -2.68
C PHE A 174 10.27 -16.59 -3.28
N ILE A 175 9.59 -17.49 -2.56
CA ILE A 175 9.37 -18.89 -2.96
C ILE A 175 8.54 -18.99 -4.25
N SER A 176 7.60 -18.05 -4.44
CA SER A 176 6.67 -18.05 -5.58
C SER A 176 6.73 -16.74 -6.36
N PRO A 177 7.75 -16.55 -7.24
CA PRO A 177 7.92 -15.31 -7.99
C PRO A 177 6.77 -15.07 -8.98
N ILE A 178 6.47 -13.78 -9.21
CA ILE A 178 5.41 -13.34 -10.14
C ILE A 178 5.91 -13.48 -11.58
N ILE A 179 5.07 -14.03 -12.44
CA ILE A 179 5.37 -14.21 -13.86
C ILE A 179 5.04 -12.93 -14.60
N LEU A 180 6.05 -12.29 -15.20
CA LEU A 180 5.84 -11.08 -16.01
C LEU A 180 6.29 -11.32 -17.45
N PRO A 181 5.49 -10.87 -18.46
CA PRO A 181 5.87 -10.98 -19.86
C PRO A 181 7.07 -10.09 -20.15
N SER A 182 8.14 -10.68 -20.70
CA SER A 182 9.43 -10.02 -20.93
C SER A 182 9.36 -8.85 -21.91
N LYS A 183 8.49 -8.96 -22.93
CA LYS A 183 8.35 -7.96 -24.01
C LYS A 183 7.31 -6.87 -23.71
N HIS A 184 6.56 -6.97 -22.61
CA HIS A 184 5.51 -6.00 -22.33
C HIS A 184 6.09 -4.68 -21.81
N LEU A 185 5.61 -3.54 -22.31
CA LEU A 185 6.18 -2.23 -22.01
C LEU A 185 6.20 -1.92 -20.50
N ALA A 186 5.15 -2.29 -19.76
CA ALA A 186 5.12 -2.13 -18.30
C ALA A 186 6.20 -2.98 -17.59
N SER A 187 6.48 -4.19 -18.09
CA SER A 187 7.51 -5.08 -17.53
C SER A 187 8.91 -4.58 -17.86
N THR A 188 9.13 -4.05 -19.08
CA THR A 188 10.43 -3.47 -19.48
C THR A 188 10.81 -2.21 -18.70
N LYS A 189 9.86 -1.58 -17.99
CA LYS A 189 10.14 -0.45 -17.09
C LYS A 189 10.62 -0.90 -15.72
N ILE A 190 10.45 -2.17 -15.39
CA ILE A 190 11.01 -2.79 -14.19
C ILE A 190 12.49 -3.07 -14.48
N LYS A 191 13.25 -2.00 -14.65
CA LYS A 191 14.71 -2.03 -14.68
C LYS A 191 15.20 -1.57 -13.33
N SER A 192 15.95 -2.42 -12.68
CA SER A 192 16.82 -2.02 -11.58
C SER A 192 18.20 -1.77 -12.16
N GLU A 193 18.97 -0.88 -11.54
CA GLU A 193 20.38 -0.70 -11.88
C GLU A 193 21.16 -2.01 -11.78
N ALA A 194 20.78 -2.89 -10.84
CA ALA A 194 21.33 -4.23 -10.71
C ALA A 194 21.02 -5.12 -11.92
N ARG A 195 19.82 -5.01 -12.50
CA ARG A 195 19.45 -5.73 -13.72
C ARG A 195 20.23 -5.24 -14.93
N GLU A 196 20.40 -3.92 -15.06
CA GLU A 196 21.21 -3.34 -16.15
C GLU A 196 22.67 -3.76 -16.05
N LEU A 197 23.21 -3.86 -14.82
CA LEU A 197 24.55 -4.38 -14.58
C LEU A 197 24.67 -5.83 -15.05
N VAL A 198 23.72 -6.70 -14.72
CA VAL A 198 23.73 -8.12 -15.16
C VAL A 198 23.54 -8.24 -16.68
N GLU A 199 22.63 -7.47 -17.27
CA GLU A 199 22.38 -7.46 -18.72
C GLU A 199 23.57 -6.91 -19.52
N SER A 200 24.50 -6.18 -18.89
CA SER A 200 25.75 -5.73 -19.53
C SER A 200 26.74 -6.86 -19.81
N PHE A 201 26.60 -8.02 -19.15
CA PHE A 201 27.43 -9.19 -19.38
C PHE A 201 26.82 -10.08 -20.47
N PRO A 202 27.62 -10.52 -21.47
CA PRO A 202 27.20 -11.57 -22.40
C PRO A 202 26.77 -12.84 -21.66
N ILE A 203 25.70 -13.49 -22.14
CA ILE A 203 25.18 -14.74 -21.57
C ILE A 203 26.13 -15.89 -21.91
N THR A 204 27.18 -16.04 -21.11
CA THR A 204 28.17 -17.12 -21.19
C THR A 204 28.44 -17.64 -19.78
N ASN A 205 28.87 -18.90 -19.68
CA ASN A 205 29.15 -19.53 -18.38
C ASN A 205 30.30 -18.82 -17.64
N GLU A 206 31.30 -18.35 -18.39
CA GLU A 206 32.49 -17.66 -17.85
C GLU A 206 32.17 -16.28 -17.27
N ASN A 207 31.15 -15.59 -17.80
CA ASN A 207 30.76 -14.26 -17.34
C ASN A 207 29.80 -14.26 -16.15
N TYR A 208 29.19 -15.41 -15.82
CA TYR A 208 28.30 -15.54 -14.67
C TYR A 208 29.00 -15.19 -13.32
N PRO A 209 30.20 -15.73 -13.00
CA PRO A 209 30.90 -15.35 -11.78
C PRO A 209 31.30 -13.86 -11.75
N LEU A 210 31.70 -13.29 -12.89
CA LEU A 210 32.08 -11.86 -12.99
C LEU A 210 30.89 -10.92 -12.76
N ALA A 211 29.69 -11.31 -13.24
CA ALA A 211 28.47 -10.57 -12.98
C ALA A 211 28.08 -10.61 -11.49
N ILE A 212 28.27 -11.76 -10.82
CA ILE A 212 28.07 -11.88 -9.37
C ILE A 212 29.07 -11.00 -8.63
N GLU A 213 30.35 -11.07 -8.97
CA GLU A 213 31.39 -10.25 -8.34
C GLU A 213 31.10 -8.76 -8.47
N SER A 214 30.71 -8.29 -9.65
CA SER A 214 30.33 -6.89 -9.89
C SER A 214 29.10 -6.47 -9.08
N LEU A 215 28.11 -7.36 -8.92
CA LEU A 215 26.97 -7.11 -8.04
C LEU A 215 27.40 -7.05 -6.57
N THR A 216 28.28 -7.93 -6.14
CA THR A 216 28.82 -7.97 -4.78
C THR A 216 29.66 -6.74 -4.47
N GLU A 217 30.49 -6.28 -5.40
CA GLU A 217 31.29 -5.07 -5.24
C GLU A 217 30.42 -3.82 -5.11
N ARG A 218 29.38 -3.72 -5.94
CA ARG A 218 28.50 -2.53 -5.97
C ARG A 218 27.49 -2.50 -4.83
N TYR A 219 26.85 -3.64 -4.54
CA TYR A 219 25.71 -3.74 -3.62
C TYR A 219 26.01 -4.55 -2.35
N GLY A 220 27.06 -5.38 -2.34
CA GLY A 220 27.47 -6.21 -1.20
C GLY A 220 28.47 -5.54 -0.24
N ARG A 221 28.58 -4.22 -0.25
CA ARG A 221 29.49 -3.47 0.66
C ARG A 221 29.04 -3.63 2.10
N LYS A 222 29.73 -4.51 2.84
CA LYS A 222 29.42 -4.88 4.22
C LYS A 222 29.28 -3.66 5.13
N ASP A 223 30.17 -2.67 5.03
CA ASP A 223 30.14 -1.47 5.88
C ASP A 223 28.86 -0.65 5.71
N LEU A 224 28.39 -0.49 4.47
CA LEU A 224 27.15 0.24 4.18
C LEU A 224 25.91 -0.58 4.57
N LEU A 225 25.96 -1.90 4.43
CA LEU A 225 24.89 -2.79 4.86
C LEU A 225 24.75 -2.77 6.38
N ILE A 226 25.87 -2.79 7.11
CA ILE A 226 25.90 -2.63 8.57
C ILE A 226 25.28 -1.28 8.97
N ASP A 227 25.72 -0.17 8.36
CA ASP A 227 25.15 1.16 8.63
C ASP A 227 23.64 1.22 8.34
N PHE A 228 23.20 0.62 7.24
CA PHE A 228 21.78 0.54 6.88
C PHE A 228 20.96 -0.23 7.94
N TYR A 229 21.41 -1.43 8.32
CA TYR A 229 20.71 -2.27 9.29
C TYR A 229 20.73 -1.66 10.70
N VAL A 230 21.83 -1.01 11.10
CA VAL A 230 21.89 -0.23 12.34
C VAL A 230 20.91 0.94 12.30
N ARG A 231 20.85 1.72 11.22
CA ARG A 231 19.89 2.83 11.08
C ARG A 231 18.44 2.37 11.09
N GLU A 232 18.12 1.25 10.44
CA GLU A 232 16.78 0.68 10.51
C GLU A 232 16.45 0.18 11.92
N LEU A 233 17.42 -0.40 12.65
CA LEU A 233 17.26 -0.73 14.07
C LEU A 233 17.00 0.53 14.92
N LEU A 234 17.79 1.59 14.74
CA LEU A 234 17.58 2.89 15.41
C LEU A 234 16.20 3.48 15.10
N LYS A 235 15.75 3.39 13.85
CA LYS A 235 14.44 3.88 13.43
C LYS A 235 13.31 3.06 14.05
N LEU A 236 13.45 1.74 14.15
CA LEU A 236 12.51 0.88 14.88
C LEU A 236 12.45 1.28 16.36
N VAL A 237 13.60 1.48 17.00
CA VAL A 237 13.72 1.93 18.40
C VAL A 237 13.01 3.27 18.60
N LEU A 238 13.31 4.27 17.76
CA LEU A 238 12.73 5.61 17.83
C LEU A 238 11.22 5.61 17.60
N ASN A 239 10.71 4.80 16.67
CA ASN A 239 9.28 4.72 16.40
C ASN A 239 8.48 4.15 17.57
N ASN A 240 9.06 3.19 18.30
CA ASN A 240 8.43 2.61 19.49
C ASN A 240 8.55 3.52 20.72
N ALA A 241 9.71 4.17 20.91
CA ALA A 241 9.92 5.12 22.01
C ALA A 241 9.04 6.37 21.90
N THR A 242 8.79 6.86 20.68
CA THR A 242 7.99 8.08 20.42
C THR A 242 6.48 7.86 20.37
N LYS A 243 5.98 6.64 20.67
CA LYS A 243 4.55 6.26 20.71
C LYS A 243 3.73 6.59 19.44
N LYS A 244 4.35 6.92 18.30
CA LYS A 244 3.64 7.30 17.07
C LYS A 244 2.94 6.12 16.39
N LYS A 245 3.40 4.89 16.65
CA LYS A 245 2.81 3.63 16.16
C LYS A 245 3.23 2.49 17.09
N GLN A 246 2.32 1.95 17.90
CA GLN A 246 2.62 0.75 18.70
C GLN A 246 2.57 -0.46 17.79
N ASP A 247 3.72 -0.93 17.32
CA ASP A 247 3.81 -2.26 16.72
C ASP A 247 3.49 -3.30 17.81
N SER A 248 2.64 -4.28 17.49
CA SER A 248 2.41 -5.44 18.37
C SER A 248 3.74 -6.13 18.69
N LEU A 249 3.90 -6.64 19.92
CA LEU A 249 5.14 -7.26 20.40
C LEU A 249 5.70 -8.33 19.45
N SER A 250 4.84 -9.14 18.83
CA SER A 250 5.22 -10.14 17.81
C SER A 250 5.88 -9.52 16.57
N SER A 251 5.28 -8.44 16.02
CA SER A 251 5.85 -7.69 14.89
C SER A 251 7.19 -7.04 15.24
N LEU A 252 7.31 -6.53 16.46
CA LEU A 252 8.53 -5.93 16.99
C LEU A 252 9.66 -6.97 17.11
N TYR A 253 9.36 -8.14 17.68
CA TYR A 253 10.28 -9.27 17.77
C TYR A 253 10.71 -9.77 16.38
N ILE A 254 9.79 -9.93 15.43
CA ILE A 254 10.11 -10.35 14.06
C ILE A 254 11.03 -9.34 13.38
N LYS A 255 10.72 -8.04 13.48
CA LYS A 255 11.54 -6.99 12.86
C LYS A 255 12.93 -6.91 13.51
N LEU A 256 13.02 -6.91 14.84
CA LEU A 256 14.31 -6.89 15.55
C LEU A 256 15.15 -8.14 15.26
N SER A 257 14.55 -9.33 15.32
CA SER A 257 15.25 -10.58 15.02
C SER A 257 15.73 -10.64 13.57
N THR A 258 14.96 -10.10 12.62
CA THR A 258 15.38 -10.00 11.21
C THR A 258 16.62 -9.12 11.06
N GLN A 259 16.64 -7.94 11.71
CA GLN A 259 17.79 -7.03 11.63
C GLN A 259 19.04 -7.61 12.33
N LEU A 260 18.86 -8.23 13.51
CA LEU A 260 19.97 -8.85 14.24
C LEU A 260 20.56 -10.07 13.51
N ARG A 261 19.73 -10.89 12.86
CA ARG A 261 20.21 -12.00 12.00
C ARG A 261 20.96 -11.47 10.77
N ALA A 262 20.47 -10.39 10.15
CA ALA A 262 21.15 -9.77 9.02
C ALA A 262 22.54 -9.23 9.40
N LEU A 263 22.65 -8.59 10.58
CA LEU A 263 23.94 -8.14 11.13
C LEU A 263 24.87 -9.32 11.46
N SER A 264 24.34 -10.39 12.05
CA SER A 264 25.11 -11.61 12.35
C SER A 264 25.64 -12.29 11.07
N SER A 265 24.84 -12.37 10.01
CA SER A 265 25.23 -12.91 8.70
C SER A 265 26.35 -12.10 8.03
N LEU A 266 26.44 -10.80 8.32
CA LEU A 266 27.50 -9.92 7.81
C LEU A 266 28.83 -10.03 8.59
N GLY A 267 28.90 -10.89 9.62
CA GLY A 267 30.10 -11.11 10.43
C GLY A 267 30.24 -10.15 11.61
N VAL A 268 29.19 -9.39 11.94
CA VAL A 268 29.15 -8.57 13.15
C VAL A 268 28.75 -9.47 14.32
N THR A 269 29.70 -9.81 15.19
CA THR A 269 29.42 -10.68 16.34
C THR A 269 28.60 -9.93 17.40
N THR A 270 27.67 -10.65 18.03
CA THR A 270 26.83 -10.17 19.15
C THR A 270 27.66 -9.61 20.31
N ASP A 271 28.92 -10.00 20.42
CA ASP A 271 29.82 -9.53 21.47
C ASP A 271 30.42 -8.14 21.17
N GLN A 272 30.68 -7.81 19.91
CA GLN A 272 31.20 -6.48 19.50
C GLN A 272 30.09 -5.42 19.47
N CYS A 273 28.90 -5.80 19.04
CA CYS A 273 27.75 -4.91 19.00
C CYS A 273 26.85 -4.97 20.24
N GLY A 274 27.05 -5.95 21.13
CA GLY A 274 26.29 -6.11 22.37
C GLY A 274 26.30 -4.85 23.21
N VAL A 275 27.46 -4.21 23.37
CA VAL A 275 27.59 -2.99 24.19
C VAL A 275 26.79 -1.80 23.64
N ILE A 276 26.63 -1.71 22.31
CA ILE A 276 25.96 -0.57 21.65
C ILE A 276 24.48 -0.87 21.38
N LEU A 277 24.17 -2.08 20.90
CA LEU A 277 22.82 -2.49 20.55
C LEU A 277 21.98 -2.84 21.76
N TYR A 278 22.58 -3.31 22.87
CA TYR A 278 21.84 -3.66 24.08
C TYR A 278 21.09 -2.46 24.68
N PRO A 279 21.72 -1.29 24.96
CA PRO A 279 20.99 -0.11 25.45
C PRO A 279 19.94 0.41 24.46
N LEU A 280 20.19 0.25 23.16
CA LEU A 280 19.27 0.65 22.11
C LEU A 280 18.02 -0.22 22.09
N ILE A 281 18.17 -1.54 22.17
CA ILE A 281 17.05 -2.47 22.24
C ILE A 281 16.31 -2.31 23.56
N GLU A 282 17.02 -2.10 24.67
CA GLU A 282 16.43 -1.79 25.97
C GLU A 282 15.51 -0.56 25.88
N SER A 283 15.98 0.51 25.22
CA SER A 283 15.17 1.73 25.01
C SER A 283 13.97 1.55 24.09
N SER A 284 13.91 0.47 23.29
CA SER A 284 12.78 0.16 22.41
C SER A 284 11.64 -0.61 23.08
N LEU A 285 11.92 -1.22 24.24
CA LEU A 285 10.99 -2.07 24.96
C LEU A 285 10.14 -1.24 25.94
N THR A 286 8.84 -1.55 26.01
CA THR A 286 7.95 -0.91 26.99
C THR A 286 8.40 -1.24 28.41
N THR A 287 8.21 -0.30 29.35
CA THR A 287 8.57 -0.45 30.77
C THR A 287 8.05 -1.73 31.44
N HIS A 288 6.91 -2.27 31.00
CA HIS A 288 6.38 -3.54 31.49
C HIS A 288 7.22 -4.75 31.02
N ILE A 289 7.69 -4.75 29.77
CA ILE A 289 8.50 -5.81 29.19
C ILE A 289 9.90 -5.81 29.81
N LEU A 290 10.48 -4.63 30.03
CA LEU A 290 11.74 -4.48 30.75
C LEU A 290 11.65 -4.98 32.19
N ARG A 291 10.54 -4.71 32.88
CA ARG A 291 10.30 -5.23 34.24
C ARG A 291 10.17 -6.76 34.25
N SER A 292 9.52 -7.35 33.25
CA SER A 292 9.45 -8.80 33.11
C SER A 292 10.82 -9.43 32.77
N PHE A 293 11.60 -8.77 31.92
CA PHE A 293 12.96 -9.19 31.57
C PHE A 293 13.90 -9.16 32.78
N GLU A 294 13.92 -8.07 33.54
CA GLU A 294 14.76 -7.92 34.75
C GLU A 294 14.40 -8.93 35.85
N ARG A 295 13.12 -9.35 35.92
CA ARG A 295 12.69 -10.43 36.83
C ARG A 295 13.21 -11.80 36.39
N GLN A 296 13.25 -12.06 35.08
CA GLN A 296 13.72 -13.33 34.53
C GLN A 296 15.25 -13.40 34.46
N ARG A 297 15.92 -12.27 34.21
CA ARG A 297 17.38 -12.13 34.19
C ARG A 297 18.02 -12.47 35.54
N LYS A 298 17.40 -12.04 36.65
CA LYS A 298 17.85 -12.41 38.00
C LYS A 298 17.84 -13.92 38.28
N ASN A 299 17.09 -14.71 37.50
CA ASN A 299 17.13 -16.18 37.56
C ASN A 299 18.13 -16.81 36.57
N ILE A 300 18.66 -16.05 35.60
CA ILE A 300 19.59 -16.52 34.57
C ILE A 300 21.05 -16.29 34.97
N ASP A 301 21.34 -15.29 35.82
CA ASP A 301 22.69 -14.97 36.29
C ASP A 301 23.39 -16.12 37.07
N SER A 302 22.69 -17.24 37.34
CA SER A 302 23.27 -18.44 37.96
C SER A 302 23.89 -19.44 36.98
N GLU A 303 23.57 -19.42 35.67
CA GLU A 303 24.14 -20.39 34.72
C GLU A 303 24.42 -19.78 33.33
N GLN A 304 25.72 -19.61 33.06
CA GLN A 304 26.38 -19.44 31.76
C GLN A 304 26.27 -18.08 31.04
N SER A 305 27.42 -17.69 30.50
CA SER A 305 27.75 -16.49 29.75
C SER A 305 26.99 -16.41 28.40
N ILE A 306 25.69 -16.18 28.45
CA ILE A 306 24.90 -15.85 27.26
C ILE A 306 25.15 -14.38 26.93
N SER A 307 25.56 -14.08 25.70
CA SER A 307 25.72 -12.70 25.22
C SER A 307 24.42 -11.92 25.49
N SER A 308 24.49 -10.77 26.17
CA SER A 308 23.31 -10.05 26.69
C SER A 308 22.22 -9.77 25.63
N LEU A 309 22.61 -9.74 24.34
CA LEU A 309 21.70 -9.65 23.20
C LEU A 309 20.86 -10.93 22.98
N ASP A 310 21.48 -12.11 23.04
CA ASP A 310 20.82 -13.39 22.84
C ASP A 310 19.86 -13.71 23.99
N ALA A 311 20.18 -13.25 25.20
CA ALA A 311 19.29 -13.31 26.36
C ALA A 311 18.03 -12.46 26.15
N ILE A 312 18.14 -11.25 25.57
CA ILE A 312 16.96 -10.43 25.24
C ILE A 312 16.13 -11.04 24.11
N VAL A 313 16.77 -11.54 23.04
CA VAL A 313 16.04 -12.12 21.90
C VAL A 313 15.29 -13.39 22.30
N SER A 314 15.90 -14.26 23.11
CA SER A 314 15.25 -15.46 23.65
C SER A 314 14.11 -15.11 24.62
N PHE A 315 14.29 -14.08 25.45
CA PHE A 315 13.22 -13.56 26.30
C PHE A 315 12.03 -13.03 25.47
N LEU A 316 12.28 -12.20 24.45
CA LEU A 316 11.22 -11.68 23.59
C LEU A 316 10.48 -12.80 22.85
N LYS A 317 11.20 -13.85 22.43
CA LYS A 317 10.57 -15.05 21.86
C LYS A 317 9.63 -15.73 22.86
N SER A 318 10.08 -15.90 24.11
CA SER A 318 9.28 -16.50 25.19
C SER A 318 8.04 -15.65 25.53
N GLU A 319 8.18 -14.33 25.55
CA GLU A 319 7.08 -13.42 25.88
C GLU A 319 6.05 -13.32 24.74
N VAL A 320 6.49 -13.38 23.48
CA VAL A 320 5.55 -13.48 22.34
C VAL A 320 4.78 -14.80 22.40
N GLN A 321 5.45 -15.91 22.72
CA GLN A 321 4.80 -17.21 22.88
C GLN A 321 3.84 -17.26 24.09
N SER A 322 4.17 -16.57 25.19
CA SER A 322 3.28 -16.45 26.35
C SER A 322 2.06 -15.60 26.01
N GLU A 323 2.22 -14.49 25.29
CA GLU A 323 1.13 -13.63 24.82
C GLU A 323 0.18 -14.38 23.86
N GLU A 324 0.73 -15.20 22.95
CA GLU A 324 -0.06 -16.05 22.04
C GLU A 324 -0.83 -17.14 22.79
N LYS A 325 -0.22 -17.81 23.77
CA LYS A 325 -0.91 -18.78 24.64
C LYS A 325 -2.02 -18.12 25.45
N ILE A 326 -1.77 -16.93 26.01
CA ILE A 326 -2.78 -16.18 26.78
C ILE A 326 -3.94 -15.75 25.88
N LYS A 327 -3.67 -15.29 24.66
CA LYS A 327 -4.72 -14.96 23.66
C LYS A 327 -5.52 -16.20 23.29
N PHE A 328 -4.87 -17.32 23.06
CA PHE A 328 -5.52 -18.59 22.77
C PHE A 328 -6.45 -19.01 23.92
N SER A 329 -5.95 -19.06 25.16
CA SER A 329 -6.77 -19.41 26.34
C SER A 329 -7.91 -18.41 26.60
N ARG A 330 -7.68 -17.11 26.39
CA ARG A 330 -8.75 -16.09 26.51
C ARG A 330 -9.79 -16.21 25.41
N SER A 331 -9.39 -16.56 24.19
CA SER A 331 -10.32 -16.78 23.08
C SER A 331 -11.20 -18.01 23.31
N GLU A 332 -10.66 -19.08 23.93
CA GLU A 332 -11.46 -20.25 24.35
C GLU A 332 -12.46 -19.88 25.45
N ILE A 333 -12.06 -19.08 26.43
CA ILE A 333 -12.94 -18.62 27.52
C ILE A 333 -14.05 -17.70 26.97
N LEU A 334 -13.71 -16.72 26.12
CA LEU A 334 -14.69 -15.83 25.49
C LEU A 334 -15.63 -16.58 24.53
N ALA A 335 -15.13 -17.60 23.83
CA ALA A 335 -15.97 -18.50 23.02
C ALA A 335 -16.88 -19.41 23.88
N SER A 336 -16.52 -19.65 25.14
CA SER A 336 -17.36 -20.36 26.11
C SER A 336 -18.42 -19.45 26.74
N GLU A 337 -18.09 -18.19 27.04
CA GLU A 337 -19.04 -17.17 27.53
C GLU A 337 -20.06 -16.79 26.45
N ASN A 338 -19.63 -16.58 25.20
CA ASN A 338 -20.55 -16.32 24.09
C ASN A 338 -21.49 -17.51 23.82
N ARG A 339 -21.04 -18.76 24.04
CA ARG A 339 -21.91 -19.95 23.96
C ARG A 339 -22.92 -19.99 25.11
N LYS A 340 -22.53 -19.62 26.33
CA LYS A 340 -23.47 -19.52 27.47
C LYS A 340 -24.50 -18.40 27.26
N HIS A 341 -24.08 -17.24 26.78
CA HIS A 341 -24.96 -16.11 26.47
C HIS A 341 -25.94 -16.41 25.33
N LEU A 342 -25.52 -17.19 24.32
CA LEU A 342 -26.40 -17.65 23.24
C LEU A 342 -27.44 -18.65 23.74
N VAL A 343 -27.07 -19.56 24.65
CA VAL A 343 -27.98 -20.54 25.27
C VAL A 343 -28.97 -19.86 26.24
N GLU A 344 -28.54 -18.85 26.99
CA GLU A 344 -29.43 -18.06 27.86
C GLU A 344 -30.36 -17.13 27.07
N SER A 345 -29.88 -16.54 25.97
CA SER A 345 -30.70 -15.77 25.03
C SER A 345 -31.76 -16.62 24.34
N GLN A 346 -31.45 -17.89 24.01
CA GLN A 346 -32.44 -18.80 23.44
C GLN A 346 -33.46 -19.29 24.48
N ARG A 347 -33.09 -19.39 25.76
CA ARG A 347 -34.02 -19.73 26.85
C ARG A 347 -34.97 -18.58 27.21
N SER A 348 -34.54 -17.32 27.12
CA SER A 348 -35.41 -16.16 27.40
C SER A 348 -36.40 -15.84 26.26
N LEU A 349 -36.16 -16.34 25.05
CA LEU A 349 -37.06 -16.20 23.89
C LEU A 349 -38.14 -17.30 23.78
N SER A 350 -38.23 -18.24 24.74
CA SER A 350 -39.30 -19.23 24.79
C SER A 350 -40.04 -19.25 26.14
N PRO A 351 -41.00 -18.34 26.35
CA PRO A 351 -42.14 -18.59 27.23
C PRO A 351 -43.44 -18.55 26.42
N SER A 352 -43.76 -19.60 25.65
CA SER A 352 -45.13 -19.89 25.15
C SER A 352 -45.19 -21.22 24.40
N ALA A 353 -45.02 -22.34 25.10
CA ALA A 353 -45.35 -23.66 24.55
C ALA A 353 -45.95 -24.63 25.59
N GLU A 354 -46.60 -24.12 26.64
CA GLU A 354 -47.35 -24.94 27.62
C GLU A 354 -48.84 -24.58 27.70
N LEU A 355 -49.45 -24.14 26.59
CA LEU A 355 -50.90 -23.90 26.55
C LEU A 355 -51.66 -24.57 25.39
N PHE A 356 -51.06 -25.54 24.71
CA PHE A 356 -51.81 -26.41 23.79
C PHE A 356 -51.27 -27.83 23.86
N ILE A 357 -51.83 -28.63 24.77
CA ILE A 357 -52.30 -30.02 24.61
C ILE A 357 -52.96 -30.40 25.94
N GLN A 358 -54.29 -30.55 25.88
CA GLN A 358 -55.27 -31.16 26.80
C GLN A 358 -54.99 -31.26 28.31
#